data_AF-A0AAW4GNU4-F1
#
_entry.id   AF-A0AAW4GNU4-F1
#
_cell.length_a   1.000
_cell.length_b   1.000
_cell.length_c   1.000
_cell.angle_alpha   90.00
_cell.angle_beta   90.00
_cell.angle_gamma   90.00
#
_symmetry.space_group_name_H-M   'P 1'
#
loop_
_entity.id
_entity.type
_entity.pdbx_description
1 polymer ?
#
loop_
_entity_poly.entity_id
_entity_poly.type
_entity_poly.pdbx_seq_one_letter_code
_entity_poly.pdbx_strand_id
1 'polypeptide(L)'
;MRLLNFLPTLFLLIALPAGADALRCGEYRSTDGGMALVFTTSNTGYRHNDISEPEPLWVDRSAARTRLVMLDDGVAESIRISADGQRIEDDVVVVYTLRQPRACAIEPSAMDGSCRAAGSHCIAQLPTASPGQAKRACNEGVGAGCSTLLRQLRDAVTTVGSDDIGPARFERPPVCREHTPGHDTAACEALTDDALAAAMQRVGERLQREDEDTLDSRLTAAARDHLQQLCLQHRSGRFCVEVAEQQLIALEPALAVQALQVVCDAGRVSACERTAPLRELGADLRLVPLLQVPCGRYQADGGSLDTLTFDDAGRARVDTQDVRALLLDGTLHIRHDNGADYVLGLLANGDLLGLDAFTGYQRYRRRPGAPQFCRERPARR
;
A
#
# COMPACT_ATOMS: atom_id res chain seq x y z
N MET A 1 -80.83 1.75 -18.47
CA MET A 1 -79.97 2.42 -17.46
C MET A 1 -79.11 1.33 -16.81
N ARG A 2 -77.89 1.13 -17.32
CA ARG A 2 -76.59 1.43 -16.65
C ARG A 2 -76.37 0.60 -15.36
N LEU A 3 -75.59 -0.48 -15.41
CA LEU A 3 -74.11 -0.57 -15.31
C LEU A 3 -73.62 -0.54 -13.84
N LEU A 4 -73.07 -1.66 -13.33
CA LEU A 4 -71.64 -1.79 -12.97
C LEU A 4 -71.34 -3.18 -12.38
N ASN A 5 -70.54 -3.96 -13.13
CA ASN A 5 -69.81 -5.13 -12.62
C ASN A 5 -68.63 -4.63 -11.76
N PHE A 6 -68.50 -5.12 -10.54
CA PHE A 6 -67.28 -4.97 -9.75
C PHE A 6 -66.30 -6.10 -10.12
N LEU A 7 -65.27 -5.75 -10.90
CA LEU A 7 -64.05 -6.54 -11.06
C LEU A 7 -63.15 -6.29 -9.84
N PRO A 8 -62.59 -7.33 -9.18
CA PRO A 8 -61.51 -7.12 -8.23
C PRO A 8 -60.23 -6.88 -9.02
N THR A 9 -59.72 -5.65 -8.95
CA THR A 9 -58.42 -5.25 -9.50
C THR A 9 -57.32 -5.99 -8.73
N LEU A 10 -56.73 -6.99 -9.36
CA LEU A 10 -55.55 -7.69 -8.88
C LEU A 10 -54.36 -6.72 -8.94
N PHE A 11 -53.99 -6.13 -7.80
CA PHE A 11 -52.74 -5.37 -7.66
C PHE A 11 -51.56 -6.35 -7.71
N LEU A 12 -51.00 -6.54 -8.90
CA LEU A 12 -49.67 -7.09 -9.09
C LEU A 12 -48.67 -6.06 -8.55
N LEU A 13 -48.21 -6.27 -7.31
CA LEU A 13 -46.99 -5.66 -6.80
C LEU A 13 -45.83 -6.12 -7.69
N ILE A 14 -45.44 -5.26 -8.63
CA ILE A 14 -44.18 -5.40 -9.35
C ILE A 14 -43.09 -5.17 -8.28
N ALA A 15 -42.55 -6.25 -7.74
CA ALA A 15 -41.33 -6.19 -6.96
C ALA A 15 -40.22 -5.75 -7.92
N LEU A 16 -39.90 -4.45 -7.88
CA LEU A 16 -38.64 -3.93 -8.44
C LEU A 16 -37.49 -4.76 -7.84
N PRO A 17 -36.42 -5.07 -8.61
CA PRO A 17 -35.28 -5.74 -8.04
C PRO A 17 -34.66 -4.79 -7.00
N ALA A 18 -34.89 -5.08 -5.73
CA ALA A 18 -34.21 -4.47 -4.59
C ALA A 18 -32.76 -4.96 -4.58
N GLY A 19 -31.96 -4.46 -5.53
CA GLY A 19 -30.55 -4.84 -5.69
C GLY A 19 -29.57 -3.74 -5.29
N ALA A 20 -30.02 -2.48 -5.13
CA ALA A 20 -29.14 -1.34 -4.93
C ALA A 20 -29.01 -0.88 -3.46
N ASP A 21 -30.05 -1.07 -2.65
CA ASP A 21 -30.16 -0.54 -1.26
C ASP A 21 -29.89 -1.59 -0.17
N ALA A 22 -29.40 -2.77 -0.54
CA ALA A 22 -29.34 -3.89 0.39
C ALA A 22 -28.18 -3.78 1.39
N LEU A 23 -27.03 -3.17 1.05
CA LEU A 23 -25.88 -3.16 1.95
C LEU A 23 -26.21 -2.39 3.24
N ARG A 24 -26.08 -3.06 4.39
CA ARG A 24 -26.26 -2.44 5.71
C ARG A 24 -24.91 -1.98 6.24
N CYS A 25 -24.89 -0.83 6.88
CA CYS A 25 -23.69 -0.43 7.61
C CYS A 25 -23.51 -1.30 8.85
N GLY A 26 -22.26 -1.64 9.15
CA GLY A 26 -21.93 -2.49 10.29
C GLY A 26 -20.69 -3.33 10.06
N GLU A 27 -20.43 -4.22 11.00
CA GLU A 27 -19.37 -5.21 10.93
C GLU A 27 -19.94 -6.53 10.42
N TYR A 28 -19.43 -6.98 9.29
CA TYR A 28 -19.63 -8.32 8.76
C TYR A 28 -18.39 -9.15 9.08
N ARG A 29 -18.57 -10.35 9.63
CA ARG A 29 -17.45 -11.28 9.86
C ARG A 29 -17.52 -12.48 8.93
N SER A 30 -16.35 -12.91 8.47
CA SER A 30 -16.19 -14.16 7.73
C SER A 30 -16.63 -15.35 8.58
N THR A 31 -17.01 -16.44 7.93
CA THR A 31 -17.44 -17.68 8.59
C THR A 31 -16.38 -18.30 9.50
N ASP A 32 -15.10 -18.15 9.18
CA ASP A 32 -13.96 -18.57 10.00
C ASP A 32 -13.59 -17.56 11.10
N GLY A 33 -14.20 -16.37 11.09
CA GLY A 33 -13.98 -15.30 12.05
C GLY A 33 -12.69 -14.50 11.87
N GLY A 34 -11.81 -14.90 10.94
CA GLY A 34 -10.48 -14.31 10.74
C GLY A 34 -10.48 -12.99 9.98
N MET A 35 -11.57 -12.64 9.30
CA MET A 35 -11.71 -11.42 8.51
C MET A 35 -13.00 -10.68 8.87
N ALA A 36 -12.92 -9.35 8.85
CA ALA A 36 -14.05 -8.46 9.00
C ALA A 36 -14.12 -7.42 7.88
N LEU A 37 -15.33 -7.15 7.40
CA LEU A 37 -15.66 -6.01 6.54
C LEU A 37 -16.51 -5.04 7.34
N VAL A 38 -16.08 -3.80 7.46
CA VAL A 38 -16.72 -2.80 8.33
C VAL A 38 -17.13 -1.59 7.50
N PHE A 39 -18.43 -1.48 7.19
CA PHE A 39 -18.98 -0.43 6.29
C PHE A 39 -19.53 0.75 7.07
N THR A 40 -18.91 1.93 6.94
CA THR A 40 -19.27 3.18 7.66
C THR A 40 -20.38 3.94 6.96
N THR A 41 -20.46 3.76 5.65
CA THR A 41 -21.48 4.29 4.76
C THR A 41 -21.96 3.16 3.84
N SER A 42 -22.88 3.44 2.92
CA SER A 42 -23.34 2.46 1.93
C SER A 42 -22.25 2.07 0.91
N ASN A 43 -21.17 2.84 0.80
CA ASN A 43 -20.14 2.64 -0.22
C ASN A 43 -18.71 2.61 0.31
N THR A 44 -18.46 2.91 1.58
CA THR A 44 -17.09 2.97 2.13
C THR A 44 -16.99 2.20 3.43
N GLY A 45 -15.79 1.70 3.69
CA GLY A 45 -15.48 0.93 4.87
C GLY A 45 -14.02 0.54 4.91
N TYR A 46 -13.73 -0.50 5.68
CA TYR A 46 -12.42 -1.13 5.70
C TYR A 46 -12.51 -2.65 5.86
N ARG A 47 -11.48 -3.34 5.37
CA ARG A 47 -11.21 -4.76 5.64
C ARG A 47 -10.23 -4.86 6.80
N HIS A 48 -10.41 -5.81 7.71
CA HIS A 48 -9.50 -6.01 8.84
C HIS A 48 -9.38 -7.49 9.19
N ASN A 49 -8.22 -7.90 9.70
CA ASN A 49 -7.89 -9.30 10.02
C ASN A 49 -7.20 -9.47 11.39
N ASP A 50 -7.44 -8.56 12.33
CA ASP A 50 -6.90 -8.51 13.70
C ASP A 50 -5.37 -8.36 13.82
N ILE A 51 -4.60 -8.55 12.74
CA ILE A 51 -3.11 -8.48 12.73
C ILE A 51 -2.54 -7.36 11.85
N SER A 52 -3.30 -6.89 10.86
CA SER A 52 -2.93 -5.79 9.96
C SER A 52 -3.78 -4.55 10.25
N GLU A 53 -3.26 -3.40 9.84
CA GLU A 53 -4.02 -2.16 9.74
C GLU A 53 -5.33 -2.36 8.96
N PRO A 54 -6.42 -1.67 9.34
CA PRO A 54 -7.63 -1.64 8.55
C PRO A 54 -7.35 -1.12 7.15
N GLU A 55 -7.65 -1.93 6.15
CA GLU A 55 -7.43 -1.61 4.75
C GLU A 55 -8.65 -0.89 4.18
N PRO A 56 -8.52 0.38 3.74
CA PRO A 56 -9.65 1.13 3.20
C PRO A 56 -10.24 0.46 1.96
N LEU A 57 -11.57 0.38 1.93
CA LEU A 57 -12.30 -0.18 0.80
C LEU A 57 -13.45 0.71 0.35
N TRP A 58 -13.85 0.47 -0.88
CA TRP A 58 -14.96 1.11 -1.56
C TRP A 58 -15.88 0.04 -2.18
N VAL A 59 -17.20 0.24 -2.17
CA VAL A 59 -18.17 -0.61 -2.90
C VAL A 59 -18.51 -0.01 -4.26
N ASP A 60 -17.94 -0.58 -5.31
CA ASP A 60 -18.19 -0.15 -6.68
C ASP A 60 -19.42 -0.85 -7.24
N ARG A 61 -20.38 -0.05 -7.68
CA ARG A 61 -21.63 -0.50 -8.34
C ARG A 61 -21.72 0.00 -9.78
N SER A 62 -20.63 0.55 -10.31
CA SER A 62 -20.59 1.12 -11.64
C SER A 62 -20.43 0.08 -12.75
N ALA A 63 -20.10 -1.16 -12.38
CA ALA A 63 -20.08 -2.37 -13.21
C ALA A 63 -21.32 -3.25 -12.96
N ALA A 64 -21.53 -4.28 -13.79
CA ALA A 64 -22.70 -5.16 -13.69
C ALA A 64 -22.73 -5.96 -12.38
N ARG A 65 -21.57 -6.47 -11.95
CA ARG A 65 -21.38 -7.03 -10.61
C ARG A 65 -20.84 -5.96 -9.67
N THR A 66 -21.43 -5.92 -8.46
CA THR A 66 -20.89 -5.13 -7.36
C THR A 66 -19.50 -5.65 -6.99
N ARG A 67 -18.57 -4.73 -6.70
CA ARG A 67 -17.19 -5.07 -6.35
C ARG A 67 -16.76 -4.37 -5.06
N LEU A 68 -15.93 -5.05 -4.28
CA LEU A 68 -15.12 -4.44 -3.23
C LEU A 68 -13.82 -3.99 -3.86
N VAL A 69 -13.56 -2.69 -3.82
CA VAL A 69 -12.35 -2.06 -4.31
C VAL A 69 -11.47 -1.74 -3.11
N MET A 70 -10.39 -2.51 -2.96
CA MET A 70 -9.36 -2.29 -1.96
C MET A 70 -8.46 -1.14 -2.42
N LEU A 71 -8.52 -0.01 -1.72
CA LEU A 71 -7.96 1.26 -2.19
C LEU A 71 -6.44 1.32 -2.07
N ASP A 72 -5.88 0.66 -1.06
CA ASP A 72 -4.44 0.65 -0.80
C ASP A 72 -3.70 -0.31 -1.74
N ASP A 73 -4.21 -1.54 -1.90
CA ASP A 73 -3.59 -2.54 -2.76
C ASP A 73 -3.98 -2.45 -4.24
N GLY A 74 -5.04 -1.70 -4.56
CA GLY A 74 -5.52 -1.54 -5.92
C GLY A 74 -6.06 -2.85 -6.48
N VAL A 75 -6.93 -3.52 -5.71
CA VAL A 75 -7.59 -4.77 -6.08
C VAL A 75 -9.09 -4.52 -6.13
N ALA A 76 -9.79 -5.08 -7.11
CA ALA A 76 -11.25 -5.04 -7.20
C ALA A 76 -11.81 -6.46 -7.28
N GLU A 77 -12.54 -6.87 -6.25
CA GLU A 77 -13.08 -8.22 -6.08
C GLU A 77 -14.59 -8.20 -6.25
N SER A 78 -15.14 -9.08 -7.10
CA SER A 78 -16.58 -9.24 -7.27
C SER A 78 -17.23 -9.83 -6.03
N ILE A 79 -18.37 -9.27 -5.67
CA ILE A 79 -19.19 -9.73 -4.54
C ILE A 79 -20.67 -9.83 -4.91
N ARG A 80 -21.37 -10.66 -4.15
CA ARG A 80 -22.83 -10.75 -4.12
C ARG A 80 -23.33 -10.36 -2.74
N ILE A 81 -24.30 -9.45 -2.71
CA ILE A 81 -24.95 -9.01 -1.48
C ILE A 81 -26.34 -9.64 -1.44
N SER A 82 -26.71 -10.26 -0.32
CA SER A 82 -28.05 -10.82 -0.12
C SER A 82 -29.12 -9.72 -0.14
N ALA A 83 -30.34 -10.07 -0.54
CA ALA A 83 -31.45 -9.12 -0.64
C ALA A 83 -31.80 -8.43 0.69
N ASP A 84 -31.56 -9.09 1.82
CA ASP A 84 -31.78 -8.53 3.16
C ASP A 84 -30.59 -7.71 3.69
N GLY A 85 -29.48 -7.71 2.96
CA GLY A 85 -28.26 -7.01 3.30
C GLY A 85 -27.39 -7.66 4.35
N GLN A 86 -27.75 -8.85 4.85
CA GLN A 86 -27.07 -9.45 6.00
C GLN A 86 -25.88 -10.33 5.60
N ARG A 87 -25.73 -10.65 4.31
CA ARG A 87 -24.72 -11.56 3.82
C ARG A 87 -24.01 -11.02 2.59
N ILE A 88 -22.70 -11.16 2.57
CA ILE A 88 -21.84 -10.84 1.44
C ILE A 88 -21.07 -12.11 1.09
N GLU A 89 -21.03 -12.46 -0.18
CA GLU A 89 -20.29 -13.60 -0.71
C GLU A 89 -19.31 -13.06 -1.75
N ASP A 90 -18.02 -13.39 -1.61
CA ASP A 90 -17.07 -13.16 -2.69
C ASP A 90 -17.06 -14.35 -3.69
N ASP A 91 -16.46 -14.15 -4.86
CA ASP A 91 -16.36 -15.18 -5.90
C ASP A 91 -15.44 -16.37 -5.48
N VAL A 92 -14.75 -16.30 -4.35
CA VAL A 92 -13.75 -17.28 -3.86
C VAL A 92 -14.20 -18.02 -2.59
N VAL A 93 -15.51 -18.01 -2.29
CA VAL A 93 -16.19 -18.80 -1.24
C VAL A 93 -16.13 -18.19 0.17
N VAL A 94 -15.57 -16.99 0.38
CA VAL A 94 -15.67 -16.34 1.69
C VAL A 94 -17.05 -15.72 1.83
N VAL A 95 -17.74 -16.20 2.87
CA VAL A 95 -19.04 -15.72 3.27
C VAL A 95 -18.87 -14.83 4.49
N TYR A 96 -19.36 -13.60 4.38
CA TYR A 96 -19.44 -12.66 5.48
C TYR A 96 -20.88 -12.49 5.93
N THR A 97 -21.12 -12.50 7.24
CA THR A 97 -22.44 -12.27 7.84
C THR A 97 -22.42 -11.07 8.77
N LEU A 98 -23.43 -10.22 8.69
CA LEU A 98 -23.58 -9.03 9.54
C LEU A 98 -23.69 -9.46 11.00
N ARG A 99 -22.75 -9.02 11.83
CA ARG A 99 -22.70 -9.31 13.27
C ARG A 99 -23.15 -8.11 14.08
N GLN A 100 -22.71 -6.91 13.69
CA GLN A 100 -23.00 -5.68 14.42
C GLN A 100 -23.55 -4.63 13.46
N PRO A 101 -24.89 -4.48 13.36
CA PRO A 101 -25.50 -3.44 12.54
C PRO A 101 -25.28 -2.05 13.15
N ARG A 102 -25.15 -1.04 12.28
CA ARG A 102 -25.10 0.37 12.68
C ARG A 102 -25.84 1.27 11.69
N ALA A 103 -26.13 2.50 12.12
CA ALA A 103 -26.60 3.54 11.21
C ALA A 103 -25.49 3.96 10.24
N CYS A 104 -25.83 4.10 8.97
CA CYS A 104 -24.89 4.62 7.97
C CYS A 104 -24.64 6.11 8.19
N ALA A 105 -23.39 6.51 8.07
CA ALA A 105 -23.04 7.92 7.91
C ALA A 105 -23.43 8.40 6.50
N ILE A 106 -23.47 9.73 6.33
CA ILE A 106 -23.73 10.36 5.04
C ILE A 106 -22.52 10.14 4.13
N GLU A 107 -22.75 9.55 2.97
CA GLU A 107 -21.75 9.35 1.93
C GLU A 107 -21.45 10.67 1.19
N PRO A 108 -20.18 11.08 1.07
CA PRO A 108 -19.80 12.16 0.17
C PRO A 108 -20.12 11.80 -1.30
N SER A 109 -20.70 12.74 -2.05
CA SER A 109 -20.96 12.52 -3.48
C SER A 109 -19.65 12.32 -4.24
N ALA A 110 -19.57 11.24 -5.02
CA ALA A 110 -18.48 11.04 -5.96
C ALA A 110 -18.58 12.06 -7.11
N MET A 111 -17.47 12.69 -7.47
CA MET A 111 -17.41 13.59 -8.63
C MET A 111 -17.35 12.77 -9.92
N ASP A 112 -18.05 13.18 -10.97
CA ASP A 112 -17.95 12.51 -12.27
C ASP A 112 -16.51 12.46 -12.80
N GLY A 113 -16.10 11.29 -13.30
CA GLY A 113 -14.75 11.05 -13.79
C GLY A 113 -13.68 10.93 -12.70
N SER A 114 -14.08 10.89 -11.42
CA SER A 114 -13.21 10.51 -10.30
C SER A 114 -12.97 9.01 -10.26
N CYS A 115 -11.89 8.59 -9.60
CA CYS A 115 -11.63 7.18 -9.32
C CYS A 115 -12.78 6.60 -8.47
N ARG A 116 -13.24 7.40 -7.52
CA ARG A 116 -14.41 7.16 -6.67
C ARG A 116 -15.69 6.87 -7.48
N ALA A 117 -15.95 7.60 -8.56
CA ALA A 117 -17.13 7.38 -9.42
C ALA A 117 -17.02 6.13 -10.33
N ALA A 118 -15.82 5.57 -10.52
CA ALA A 118 -15.56 4.47 -11.43
C ALA A 118 -14.49 3.53 -10.85
N GLY A 119 -14.71 3.01 -9.64
CA GLY A 119 -13.69 2.35 -8.81
C GLY A 119 -12.92 1.25 -9.54
N SER A 120 -13.61 0.23 -10.05
CA SER A 120 -12.98 -0.93 -10.71
C SER A 120 -12.24 -0.51 -11.99
N HIS A 121 -12.82 0.40 -12.77
CA HIS A 121 -12.18 0.91 -13.98
C HIS A 121 -10.96 1.77 -13.67
N CYS A 122 -11.00 2.56 -12.61
CA CYS A 122 -9.85 3.31 -12.13
C CYS A 122 -8.72 2.35 -11.75
N ILE A 123 -8.99 1.35 -10.91
CA ILE A 123 -8.00 0.35 -10.52
C ILE A 123 -7.39 -0.35 -11.74
N ALA A 124 -8.22 -0.77 -12.70
CA ALA A 124 -7.73 -1.39 -13.93
C ALA A 124 -6.82 -0.47 -14.78
N GLN A 125 -7.03 0.85 -14.71
CA GLN A 125 -6.26 1.82 -15.47
C GLN A 125 -4.97 2.26 -14.76
N LEU A 126 -4.90 2.20 -13.43
CA LEU A 126 -3.75 2.67 -12.63
C LEU A 126 -2.39 2.19 -13.13
N PRO A 127 -2.16 0.92 -13.51
CA PRO A 127 -0.84 0.47 -13.96
C PRO A 127 -0.29 1.19 -15.19
N THR A 128 -1.17 1.80 -15.99
CA THR A 128 -0.85 2.57 -17.21
C THR A 128 -1.42 4.00 -17.16
N ALA A 129 -1.77 4.48 -15.97
CA ALA A 129 -2.34 5.81 -15.80
C ALA A 129 -1.33 6.88 -16.24
N SER A 130 -1.84 7.99 -16.76
CA SER A 130 -1.02 9.19 -16.96
C SER A 130 -0.61 9.82 -15.61
N PRO A 131 0.39 10.72 -15.57
CA PRO A 131 0.72 11.47 -14.36
C PRO A 131 -0.47 12.24 -13.78
N GLY A 132 -1.31 12.82 -14.64
CA GLY A 132 -2.53 13.50 -14.22
C GLY A 132 -3.54 12.58 -13.54
N GLN A 133 -3.73 11.37 -14.08
CA GLN A 133 -4.62 10.36 -13.51
C GLN A 133 -4.11 9.81 -12.18
N ALA A 134 -2.82 9.47 -12.09
CA ALA A 134 -2.21 8.99 -10.85
C ALA A 134 -2.31 10.04 -9.73
N LYS A 135 -1.99 11.31 -10.05
CA LYS A 135 -2.12 12.44 -9.13
C LYS A 135 -3.57 12.63 -8.67
N ARG A 136 -4.55 12.54 -9.58
CA ARG A 136 -5.97 12.63 -9.20
C ARG A 136 -6.34 11.50 -8.23
N ALA A 137 -6.06 10.25 -8.58
CA ALA A 137 -6.41 9.11 -7.75
C ALA A 137 -5.78 9.24 -6.35
N CYS A 138 -4.52 9.66 -6.28
CA CYS A 138 -3.86 9.92 -5.01
C CYS A 138 -4.57 11.02 -4.20
N ASN A 139 -4.88 12.17 -4.82
CA ASN A 139 -5.61 13.28 -4.17
C ASN A 139 -7.02 12.88 -3.69
N GLU A 140 -7.62 11.86 -4.31
CA GLU A 140 -8.90 11.31 -3.89
C GLU A 140 -8.76 10.30 -2.72
N GLY A 141 -7.55 10.05 -2.24
CA GLY A 141 -7.23 9.10 -1.17
C GLY A 141 -7.22 7.65 -1.63
N VAL A 142 -6.89 7.40 -2.90
CA VAL A 142 -6.70 6.03 -3.42
C VAL A 142 -5.22 5.68 -3.29
N GLY A 143 -4.89 4.83 -2.33
CA GLY A 143 -3.52 4.45 -1.99
C GLY A 143 -2.73 3.92 -3.19
N ALA A 144 -3.32 3.00 -3.95
CA ALA A 144 -2.71 2.48 -5.19
C ALA A 144 -2.42 3.59 -6.22
N GLY A 145 -3.23 4.66 -6.23
CA GLY A 145 -2.99 5.86 -7.03
C GLY A 145 -1.76 6.63 -6.56
N CYS A 146 -1.56 6.77 -5.25
CA CYS A 146 -0.36 7.37 -4.67
C CYS A 146 0.90 6.54 -4.94
N SER A 147 0.83 5.21 -4.81
CA SER A 147 1.92 4.30 -5.17
C SER A 147 2.27 4.40 -6.66
N THR A 148 1.27 4.57 -7.53
CA THR A 148 1.49 4.79 -8.96
C THR A 148 2.19 6.12 -9.22
N LEU A 149 1.79 7.19 -8.54
CA LEU A 149 2.44 8.50 -8.64
C LEU A 149 3.90 8.44 -8.18
N LEU A 150 4.18 7.82 -7.02
CA LEU A 150 5.53 7.63 -6.51
C LEU A 150 6.42 6.95 -7.55
N ARG A 151 5.90 5.89 -8.17
CA ARG A 151 6.62 5.14 -9.20
C ARG A 151 6.92 5.98 -10.44
N GLN A 152 5.93 6.70 -10.96
CA GLN A 152 6.13 7.62 -12.09
C GLN A 152 7.17 8.69 -11.78
N LEU A 153 7.23 9.19 -10.54
CA LEU A 153 8.27 10.14 -10.13
C LEU A 153 9.66 9.51 -10.12
N ARG A 154 9.79 8.21 -9.79
CA ARG A 154 11.06 7.48 -9.90
C ARG A 154 11.46 7.31 -11.36
N ASP A 155 10.53 6.92 -12.22
CA ASP A 155 10.76 6.68 -13.65
C ASP A 155 11.02 8.00 -14.43
N ALA A 156 10.39 9.11 -14.04
CA ALA A 156 10.61 10.41 -14.69
C ALA A 156 12.02 10.98 -14.40
N VAL A 157 12.68 10.54 -13.32
CA VAL A 157 14.09 10.88 -13.09
C VAL A 157 15.00 10.17 -14.11
N THR A 158 14.59 9.01 -14.64
CA THR A 158 15.35 8.26 -15.65
C THR A 158 14.96 8.60 -17.08
N THR A 159 13.81 9.27 -17.29
CA THR A 159 13.30 9.62 -18.62
C THR A 159 13.11 11.14 -18.76
N VAL A 160 13.94 11.77 -19.58
CA VAL A 160 13.77 13.19 -19.94
C VAL A 160 12.51 13.35 -20.78
N GLY A 161 11.47 13.90 -20.14
CA GLY A 161 10.37 14.58 -20.81
C GLY A 161 9.14 13.73 -21.09
N SER A 162 8.12 13.90 -20.25
CA SER A 162 6.73 13.88 -20.70
C SER A 162 5.86 14.53 -19.63
N ASP A 163 5.68 15.85 -19.72
CA ASP A 163 4.53 16.53 -19.09
C ASP A 163 3.28 16.12 -19.87
N ASP A 164 2.85 14.86 -19.70
CA ASP A 164 1.61 14.39 -20.29
C ASP A 164 0.44 14.96 -19.47
N ILE A 165 -0.04 16.12 -19.93
CA ILE A 165 -1.29 16.77 -19.50
C ILE A 165 -2.49 16.04 -20.12
N GLY A 166 -2.48 14.71 -20.09
CA GLY A 166 -3.63 13.90 -20.49
C GLY A 166 -4.84 14.18 -19.59
N PRO A 167 -6.07 13.88 -20.04
CA PRO A 167 -7.25 14.06 -19.20
C PRO A 167 -7.10 13.23 -17.93
N ALA A 168 -7.08 13.90 -16.77
CA ALA A 168 -6.92 13.25 -15.48
C ALA A 168 -8.12 12.39 -15.07
N ARG A 169 -9.08 12.12 -15.95
CA ARG A 169 -10.37 11.48 -15.62
C ARG A 169 -10.28 9.96 -15.76
N PHE A 170 -11.04 9.29 -14.92
CA PHE A 170 -11.34 7.87 -15.04
C PHE A 170 -12.72 7.72 -15.64
N GLU A 171 -12.78 7.53 -16.96
CA GLU A 171 -14.05 7.35 -17.65
C GLU A 171 -14.39 5.87 -17.81
N ARG A 172 -15.66 5.55 -17.55
CA ARG A 172 -16.20 4.23 -17.89
C ARG A 172 -16.23 4.04 -19.40
N PRO A 173 -15.93 2.84 -19.92
CA PRO A 173 -16.15 2.51 -21.33
C PRO A 173 -17.62 2.77 -21.74
N PRO A 174 -17.91 3.17 -23.00
CA PRO A 174 -19.28 3.44 -23.44
C PRO A 174 -20.26 2.30 -23.16
N VAL A 175 -19.83 1.05 -23.36
CA VAL A 175 -20.62 -0.16 -23.07
C VAL A 175 -21.07 -0.27 -21.60
N CYS A 176 -20.32 0.37 -20.68
CA CYS A 176 -20.59 0.43 -19.25
C CYS A 176 -21.38 1.68 -18.81
N ARG A 177 -21.70 2.60 -19.72
CA ARG A 177 -22.44 3.83 -19.37
C ARG A 177 -23.94 3.60 -19.54
N GLU A 178 -24.62 3.49 -18.40
CA GLU A 178 -26.08 3.46 -18.36
C GLU A 178 -26.68 4.65 -19.14
N HIS A 179 -27.84 4.41 -19.75
CA HIS A 179 -28.58 5.40 -20.55
C HIS A 179 -27.85 5.93 -21.80
N THR A 180 -26.75 5.29 -22.23
CA THR A 180 -26.12 5.58 -23.52
C THR A 180 -26.46 4.52 -24.58
N PRO A 181 -26.58 4.91 -25.87
CA PRO A 181 -26.70 3.94 -26.95
C PRO A 181 -25.47 3.01 -26.97
N GLY A 182 -25.71 1.70 -26.90
CA GLY A 182 -24.63 0.70 -26.85
C GLY A 182 -24.29 0.21 -25.44
N HIS A 183 -25.04 0.60 -24.40
CA HIS A 183 -24.94 -0.04 -23.10
C HIS A 183 -25.27 -1.54 -23.20
N ASP A 184 -24.34 -2.39 -22.76
CA ASP A 184 -24.51 -3.83 -22.66
C ASP A 184 -23.86 -4.30 -21.36
N THR A 185 -24.70 -4.84 -20.47
CA THR A 185 -24.31 -5.30 -19.14
C THR A 185 -23.30 -6.44 -19.19
N ALA A 186 -23.50 -7.42 -20.08
CA ALA A 186 -22.63 -8.59 -20.17
C ALA A 186 -21.28 -8.22 -20.81
N ALA A 187 -21.29 -7.39 -21.85
CA ALA A 187 -20.08 -6.90 -22.48
C ALA A 187 -19.28 -5.96 -21.56
N CYS A 188 -19.97 -5.12 -20.77
CA CYS A 188 -19.30 -4.30 -19.75
C CYS A 188 -18.59 -5.15 -18.70
N GLU A 189 -19.25 -6.21 -18.23
CA GLU A 189 -18.70 -7.11 -17.22
C GLU A 189 -17.45 -7.84 -17.72
N ALA A 190 -17.52 -8.44 -18.92
CA ALA A 190 -16.38 -9.11 -19.53
C ALA A 190 -15.20 -8.14 -19.74
N LEU A 191 -15.47 -6.93 -20.23
CA LEU A 191 -14.44 -5.91 -20.42
C LEU A 191 -13.79 -5.49 -19.10
N THR A 192 -14.56 -5.42 -18.02
CA THR A 192 -14.05 -5.05 -16.70
C THR A 192 -13.15 -6.15 -16.12
N ASP A 193 -13.57 -7.41 -16.22
CA ASP A 193 -12.78 -8.56 -15.77
C ASP A 193 -11.45 -8.67 -16.54
N ASP A 194 -11.49 -8.57 -17.88
CA ASP A 194 -10.30 -8.61 -18.72
C ASP A 194 -9.32 -7.46 -18.36
N ALA A 195 -9.85 -6.26 -18.12
CA ALA A 195 -9.05 -5.10 -17.76
C ALA A 195 -8.39 -5.25 -16.38
N LEU A 196 -9.10 -5.78 -15.39
CA LEU A 196 -8.55 -6.07 -14.06
C LEU A 196 -7.49 -7.17 -14.11
N ALA A 197 -7.73 -8.24 -14.87
CA ALA A 197 -6.75 -9.31 -15.06
C ALA A 197 -5.47 -8.79 -15.73
N ALA A 198 -5.61 -8.00 -16.79
CA ALA A 198 -4.47 -7.36 -17.46
C ALA A 198 -3.72 -6.39 -16.53
N ALA A 199 -4.44 -5.66 -15.67
CA ALA A 199 -3.84 -4.78 -14.68
C ALA A 199 -2.97 -5.57 -13.68
N MET A 200 -3.49 -6.67 -13.14
CA MET A 200 -2.75 -7.55 -12.23
C MET A 200 -1.51 -8.16 -12.90
N GLN A 201 -1.63 -8.61 -14.16
CA GLN A 201 -0.50 -9.13 -14.92
C GLN A 201 0.62 -8.07 -15.06
N ARG A 202 0.28 -6.82 -15.39
CA ARG A 202 1.26 -5.72 -15.49
C ARG A 202 1.91 -5.37 -14.15
N VAL A 203 1.20 -5.54 -13.03
CA VAL A 203 1.80 -5.39 -11.70
C VAL A 203 2.79 -6.53 -11.46
N GLY A 204 2.42 -7.78 -11.76
CA GLY A 204 3.31 -8.95 -11.63
C GLY A 204 4.58 -8.85 -12.48
N GLU A 205 4.44 -8.53 -13.77
CA GLU A 205 5.56 -8.30 -14.70
C GLU A 205 6.49 -7.16 -14.26
N ARG A 206 6.00 -6.24 -13.43
CA ARG A 206 6.79 -5.13 -12.92
C ARG A 206 7.53 -5.48 -11.65
N LEU A 207 6.87 -6.16 -10.71
CA LEU A 207 7.54 -6.66 -9.50
C LEU A 207 8.74 -7.54 -9.88
N GLN A 208 8.62 -8.33 -10.94
CA GLN A 208 9.72 -9.13 -11.49
C GLN A 208 10.89 -8.29 -12.02
N ARG A 209 10.65 -7.06 -12.51
CA ARG A 209 11.68 -6.14 -13.01
C ARG A 209 12.30 -5.28 -11.91
N GLU A 210 11.51 -4.89 -10.90
CA GLU A 210 11.99 -4.09 -9.76
C GLU A 210 13.03 -4.87 -8.92
N ASP A 211 12.94 -6.21 -8.87
CA ASP A 211 13.97 -7.09 -8.28
C ASP A 211 15.32 -7.08 -9.04
N GLU A 212 15.34 -6.65 -10.31
CA GLU A 212 16.56 -6.63 -11.15
C GLU A 212 17.23 -5.25 -11.23
N ASP A 213 16.52 -4.13 -10.97
CA ASP A 213 16.97 -2.77 -11.34
C ASP A 213 16.83 -1.70 -10.23
N THR A 214 17.07 -2.08 -8.96
CA THR A 214 16.67 -1.27 -7.80
C THR A 214 17.70 -0.26 -7.24
N LEU A 215 18.63 0.30 -8.02
CA LEU A 215 19.67 1.18 -7.45
C LEU A 215 19.93 2.55 -8.08
N ASP A 216 19.52 2.86 -9.31
CA ASP A 216 20.01 4.09 -9.97
C ASP A 216 19.04 5.29 -10.02
N SER A 217 17.76 5.12 -9.67
CA SER A 217 16.74 6.16 -9.82
C SER A 217 16.39 6.86 -8.50
N ARG A 218 17.32 7.65 -7.94
CA ARG A 218 17.07 8.41 -6.69
C ARG A 218 16.07 9.55 -6.93
N LEU A 219 14.94 9.55 -6.21
CA LEU A 219 13.99 10.67 -6.22
C LEU A 219 14.67 11.98 -5.80
N THR A 220 14.22 13.10 -6.38
CA THR A 220 14.63 14.44 -5.91
C THR A 220 14.07 14.72 -4.51
N ALA A 221 14.72 15.61 -3.75
CA ALA A 221 14.24 16.01 -2.42
C ALA A 221 12.81 16.57 -2.46
N ALA A 222 12.51 17.44 -3.43
CA ALA A 222 11.17 18.01 -3.60
C ALA A 222 10.10 16.93 -3.90
N ALA A 223 10.43 15.91 -4.69
CA ALA A 223 9.52 14.79 -4.93
C ALA A 223 9.26 13.99 -3.65
N ARG A 224 10.30 13.70 -2.86
CA ARG A 224 10.14 13.01 -1.56
C ARG A 224 9.32 13.81 -0.57
N ASP A 225 9.57 15.12 -0.46
CA ASP A 225 8.79 16.01 0.43
C ASP A 225 7.31 16.05 0.04
N HIS A 226 7.02 16.10 -1.27
CA HIS A 226 5.65 16.05 -1.76
C HIS A 226 4.97 14.72 -1.40
N LEU A 227 5.65 13.59 -1.59
CA LEU A 227 5.14 12.26 -1.24
C LEU A 227 4.96 12.10 0.28
N GLN A 228 5.86 12.67 1.09
CA GLN A 228 5.72 12.74 2.54
C GLN A 228 4.43 13.43 2.95
N GLN A 229 4.14 14.60 2.36
CA GLN A 229 2.90 15.33 2.63
C GLN A 229 1.66 14.52 2.26
N LEU A 230 1.65 13.87 1.09
CA LEU A 230 0.55 13.02 0.65
C LEU A 230 0.33 11.83 1.61
N CYS A 231 1.41 11.19 2.10
CA CYS A 231 1.30 10.10 3.07
C CYS A 231 0.65 10.60 4.37
N LEU A 232 1.12 11.73 4.90
CA LEU A 232 0.56 12.30 6.14
C LEU A 232 -0.90 12.75 5.98
N GLN A 233 -1.27 13.21 4.78
CA GLN A 233 -2.63 13.65 4.44
C GLN A 233 -3.60 12.48 4.28
N HIS A 234 -3.27 11.50 3.44
CA HIS A 234 -4.19 10.43 3.05
C HIS A 234 -4.12 9.22 3.98
N ARG A 235 -2.99 9.04 4.67
CA ARG A 235 -2.77 7.96 5.63
C ARG A 235 -3.01 6.54 5.08
N SER A 236 -2.74 6.36 3.78
CA SER A 236 -2.76 5.05 3.13
C SER A 236 -1.58 4.20 3.61
N GLY A 237 -1.87 3.01 4.15
CA GLY A 237 -0.91 2.20 4.89
C GLY A 237 0.26 1.77 4.02
N ARG A 238 -0.04 1.12 2.90
CA ARG A 238 0.94 0.67 1.91
C ARG A 238 1.78 1.82 1.36
N PHE A 239 1.13 2.89 0.91
CA PHE A 239 1.82 4.04 0.34
C PHE A 239 2.78 4.70 1.36
N CYS A 240 2.37 4.83 2.62
CA CYS A 240 3.24 5.38 3.66
C CYS A 240 4.47 4.51 3.96
N VAL A 241 4.38 3.18 3.79
CA VAL A 241 5.56 2.31 3.86
C VAL A 241 6.52 2.59 2.70
N GLU A 242 6.01 2.71 1.47
CA GLU A 242 6.82 3.04 0.29
C GLU A 242 7.50 4.42 0.44
N VAL A 243 6.79 5.41 0.98
CA VAL A 243 7.37 6.73 1.29
C VAL A 243 8.48 6.62 2.33
N ALA A 244 8.27 5.85 3.40
CA ALA A 244 9.30 5.66 4.43
C ALA A 244 10.58 5.05 3.85
N GLU A 245 10.44 4.09 2.94
CA GLU A 245 11.56 3.51 2.21
C GLU A 245 12.32 4.56 1.40
N GLN A 246 11.62 5.44 0.67
CA GLN A 246 12.26 6.52 -0.09
C GLN A 246 13.04 7.49 0.80
N GLN A 247 12.53 7.78 2.00
CA GLN A 247 13.24 8.63 2.96
C GLN A 247 14.48 7.95 3.52
N LEU A 248 14.47 6.62 3.72
CA LEU A 248 15.64 5.88 4.19
C LEU A 248 16.71 5.73 3.12
N ILE A 249 16.33 5.49 1.86
CA ILE A 249 17.24 5.53 0.72
C ILE A 249 17.93 6.91 0.64
N ALA A 250 17.22 7.97 1.01
CA ALA A 250 17.75 9.32 1.09
C ALA A 250 18.51 9.66 2.38
N LEU A 251 18.71 8.69 3.28
CA LEU A 251 19.39 8.85 4.57
C LEU A 251 18.68 9.82 5.53
N GLU A 252 17.35 9.91 5.44
CA GLU A 252 16.48 10.78 6.26
C GLU A 252 15.59 9.95 7.22
N PRO A 253 16.18 9.27 8.23
CA PRO A 253 15.44 8.32 9.07
C PRO A 253 14.33 8.95 9.91
N ALA A 254 14.46 10.23 10.27
CA ALA A 254 13.41 10.95 11.01
C ALA A 254 12.12 11.12 10.19
N LEU A 255 12.23 11.35 8.87
CA LEU A 255 11.07 11.45 7.98
C LEU A 255 10.46 10.06 7.72
N ALA A 256 11.30 9.04 7.61
CA ALA A 256 10.84 7.65 7.48
C ALA A 256 10.02 7.19 8.69
N VAL A 257 10.49 7.49 9.90
CA VAL A 257 9.75 7.20 11.14
C VAL A 257 8.41 7.95 11.18
N GLN A 258 8.36 9.20 10.70
CA GLN A 258 7.08 9.93 10.61
C GLN A 258 6.08 9.24 9.66
N ALA A 259 6.54 8.76 8.51
CA ALA A 259 5.67 8.04 7.56
C ALA A 259 5.20 6.69 8.15
N LEU A 260 6.10 5.90 8.74
CA LEU A 260 5.74 4.62 9.38
C LEU A 260 4.85 4.81 10.61
N GLN A 261 4.95 5.94 11.31
CA GLN A 261 4.08 6.23 12.45
C GLN A 261 2.61 6.30 12.04
N VAL A 262 2.31 6.78 10.83
CA VAL A 262 0.94 6.78 10.30
C VAL A 262 0.36 5.37 10.23
N VAL A 263 1.18 4.40 9.80
CA VAL A 263 0.80 2.99 9.67
C VAL A 263 0.67 2.34 11.05
N CYS A 264 1.56 2.69 11.99
CA CYS A 264 1.45 2.28 13.38
C CYS A 264 0.16 2.82 14.05
N ASP A 265 -0.15 4.11 13.86
CA ASP A 265 -1.35 4.75 14.40
C ASP A 265 -2.63 4.12 13.83
N ALA A 266 -2.57 3.57 12.62
CA ALA A 266 -3.65 2.82 11.99
C ALA A 266 -3.80 1.39 12.55
N GLY A 267 -2.87 0.92 13.40
CA GLY A 267 -2.98 -0.37 14.10
C GLY A 267 -2.08 -1.48 13.56
N ARG A 268 -1.18 -1.21 12.59
CA ARG A 268 -0.21 -2.22 12.15
C ARG A 268 0.85 -2.44 13.24
N VAL A 269 0.77 -3.56 13.94
CA VAL A 269 1.69 -3.92 15.04
C VAL A 269 3.15 -3.89 14.59
N SER A 270 3.45 -4.46 13.42
CA SER A 270 4.82 -4.51 12.90
C SER A 270 5.40 -3.13 12.59
N ALA A 271 4.58 -2.14 12.22
CA ALA A 271 5.04 -0.76 12.05
C ALA A 271 5.33 -0.10 13.41
N CYS A 272 4.53 -0.41 14.44
CA CYS A 272 4.77 0.09 15.80
C CYS A 272 6.05 -0.48 16.42
N GLU A 273 6.28 -1.78 16.26
CA GLU A 273 7.50 -2.44 16.73
C GLU A 273 8.76 -1.85 16.10
N ARG A 274 8.72 -1.52 14.80
CA ARG A 274 9.84 -0.88 14.09
C ARG A 274 10.07 0.56 14.51
N THR A 275 9.00 1.35 14.69
CA THR A 275 9.12 2.78 14.97
C THR A 275 9.43 3.09 16.43
N ALA A 276 8.98 2.28 17.39
CA ALA A 276 9.18 2.56 18.81
C ALA A 276 10.67 2.73 19.20
N PRO A 277 11.60 1.82 18.87
CA PRO A 277 13.02 1.96 19.22
C PRO A 277 13.72 3.15 18.55
N LEU A 278 13.20 3.61 17.42
CA LEU A 278 13.73 4.74 16.66
C LEU A 278 13.24 6.08 17.22
N ARG A 279 11.98 6.15 17.68
CA ARG A 279 11.44 7.36 18.31
C ARG A 279 12.11 7.68 19.63
N GLU A 280 12.52 6.65 20.39
CA GLU A 280 13.27 6.82 21.64
C GLU A 280 14.58 7.60 21.46
N LEU A 281 15.16 7.58 20.26
CA LEU A 281 16.38 8.34 19.96
C LEU A 281 16.12 9.84 19.84
N GLY A 282 14.91 10.28 19.49
CA GLY A 282 14.60 11.70 19.30
C GLY A 282 15.58 12.38 18.35
N ALA A 283 16.30 13.39 18.83
CA ALA A 283 17.31 14.12 18.04
C ALA A 283 18.54 13.27 17.66
N ASP A 284 18.79 12.16 18.36
CA ASP A 284 19.87 11.23 18.06
C ASP A 284 19.54 10.30 16.87
N LEU A 285 18.31 10.35 16.35
CA LEU A 285 17.92 9.69 15.10
C LEU A 285 18.45 10.49 13.90
N ARG A 286 19.78 10.55 13.80
CA ARG A 286 20.50 11.19 12.71
C ARG A 286 21.67 10.32 12.32
N LEU A 287 21.79 10.07 11.03
CA LEU A 287 22.91 9.32 10.49
C LEU A 287 24.18 10.18 10.51
N VAL A 288 25.29 9.54 10.78
CA VAL A 288 26.64 10.09 10.62
C VAL A 288 27.37 9.27 9.55
N PRO A 289 28.19 9.91 8.69
CA PRO A 289 28.90 9.18 7.65
C PRO A 289 29.81 8.09 8.24
N LEU A 290 29.67 6.87 7.73
CA LEU A 290 30.51 5.76 8.13
C LEU A 290 31.83 5.80 7.34
N LEU A 291 32.93 6.07 8.04
CA LEU A 291 34.27 6.19 7.44
C LEU A 291 35.09 4.89 7.52
N GLN A 292 34.72 3.99 8.43
CA GLN A 292 35.40 2.71 8.67
C GLN A 292 34.38 1.64 9.01
N VAL A 293 34.69 0.37 8.71
CA VAL A 293 33.82 -0.75 9.08
C VAL A 293 33.73 -0.83 10.62
N PRO A 294 32.53 -0.90 11.20
CA PRO A 294 32.35 -1.04 12.65
C PRO A 294 33.01 -2.31 13.17
N CYS A 295 33.31 -2.38 14.47
CA CYS A 295 33.85 -3.58 15.12
C CYS A 295 32.91 -4.09 16.21
N GLY A 296 32.94 -5.40 16.42
CA GLY A 296 32.25 -6.05 17.52
C GLY A 296 30.82 -6.45 17.17
N ARG A 297 30.04 -6.74 18.21
CA ARG A 297 28.69 -7.29 18.08
C ARG A 297 27.64 -6.20 18.19
N TYR A 298 26.69 -6.22 17.27
CA TYR A 298 25.51 -5.38 17.21
C TYR A 298 24.27 -6.28 17.26
N GLN A 299 23.27 -5.88 18.03
CA GLN A 299 22.09 -6.69 18.29
C GLN A 299 20.82 -5.87 18.15
N ALA A 300 19.89 -6.33 17.31
CA ALA A 300 18.55 -5.79 17.21
C ALA A 300 17.61 -6.51 18.20
N ASP A 301 16.47 -5.88 18.51
CA ASP A 301 15.45 -6.46 19.39
C ASP A 301 14.50 -7.42 18.63
N GLY A 302 14.62 -7.55 17.29
CA GLY A 302 13.77 -8.43 16.47
C GLY A 302 14.22 -8.60 15.01
N GLY A 303 13.24 -8.88 14.13
CA GLY A 303 13.40 -9.02 12.67
C GLY A 303 14.20 -10.24 12.18
N SER A 304 14.38 -10.33 10.86
CA SER A 304 15.04 -11.48 10.19
C SER A 304 16.53 -11.56 10.47
N LEU A 305 17.17 -10.42 10.75
CA LEU A 305 18.58 -10.30 11.08
C LEU A 305 18.72 -9.71 12.47
N ASP A 306 19.01 -10.56 13.46
CA ASP A 306 19.02 -10.17 14.87
C ASP A 306 20.42 -9.76 15.38
N THR A 307 21.47 -10.31 14.77
CA THR A 307 22.85 -10.19 15.24
C THR A 307 23.79 -9.97 14.07
N LEU A 308 24.60 -8.93 14.20
CA LEU A 308 25.70 -8.62 13.29
C LEU A 308 27.00 -8.62 14.09
N THR A 309 28.03 -9.33 13.62
CA THR A 309 29.35 -9.28 14.25
C THR A 309 30.41 -8.89 13.23
N PHE A 310 31.16 -7.83 13.50
CA PHE A 310 32.21 -7.37 12.61
C PHE A 310 33.60 -7.67 13.17
N ASP A 311 34.51 -8.14 12.30
CA ASP A 311 35.88 -8.49 12.63
C ASP A 311 36.91 -7.50 12.07
N ASP A 312 38.15 -7.60 12.56
CA ASP A 312 39.27 -6.75 12.12
C ASP A 312 39.65 -6.91 10.63
N ALA A 313 39.11 -7.90 9.93
CA ALA A 313 39.30 -8.08 8.49
C ALA A 313 38.23 -7.35 7.66
N GLY A 314 37.32 -6.60 8.29
CA GLY A 314 36.21 -5.94 7.62
C GLY A 314 35.14 -6.92 7.11
N ARG A 315 35.04 -8.09 7.76
CA ARG A 315 33.96 -9.04 7.49
C ARG A 315 32.85 -8.87 8.51
N ALA A 316 31.62 -9.05 8.03
CA ALA A 316 30.45 -9.19 8.87
C ALA A 316 30.08 -10.67 8.95
N ARG A 317 29.76 -11.13 10.15
CA ARG A 317 29.03 -12.38 10.35
C ARG A 317 27.55 -12.06 10.44
N VAL A 318 26.80 -12.60 9.49
CA VAL A 318 25.34 -12.54 9.38
C VAL A 318 24.86 -13.98 9.59
N ASP A 319 24.10 -14.23 10.66
CA ASP A 319 23.74 -15.57 11.11
C ASP A 319 24.97 -16.52 11.22
N THR A 320 25.05 -17.52 10.34
CA THR A 320 26.15 -18.50 10.29
C THR A 320 27.19 -18.20 9.22
N GLN A 321 27.07 -17.10 8.48
CA GLN A 321 27.86 -16.81 7.29
C GLN A 321 28.82 -15.64 7.50
N ASP A 322 30.04 -15.78 7.01
CA ASP A 322 31.03 -14.70 6.96
C ASP A 322 31.02 -14.04 5.59
N VAL A 323 30.56 -12.80 5.54
CA VAL A 323 30.40 -12.01 4.33
C VAL A 323 31.22 -10.73 4.44
N ARG A 324 31.60 -10.16 3.30
CA ARG A 324 32.40 -8.93 3.27
C ARG A 324 31.50 -7.71 3.48
N ALA A 325 31.88 -6.84 4.41
CA ALA A 325 31.22 -5.55 4.57
C ALA A 325 31.96 -4.50 3.73
N LEU A 326 31.22 -3.71 2.97
CA LEU A 326 31.74 -2.69 2.07
C LEU A 326 31.21 -1.31 2.49
N LEU A 327 32.06 -0.29 2.40
CA LEU A 327 31.66 1.09 2.63
C LEU A 327 31.34 1.73 1.28
N LEU A 328 30.11 2.21 1.13
CA LEU A 328 29.63 2.90 -0.08
C LEU A 328 28.81 4.11 0.35
N ASP A 329 29.14 5.29 -0.17
CA ASP A 329 28.45 6.56 0.11
C ASP A 329 28.20 6.86 1.60
N GLY A 330 29.11 6.43 2.49
CA GLY A 330 28.98 6.63 3.94
C GLY A 330 28.02 5.66 4.65
N THR A 331 27.61 4.59 3.98
CA THR A 331 26.81 3.48 4.51
C THR A 331 27.57 2.15 4.41
N LEU A 332 27.11 1.15 5.15
CA LEU A 332 27.66 -0.20 5.15
C LEU A 332 26.78 -1.11 4.30
N HIS A 333 27.37 -1.76 3.30
CA HIS A 333 26.72 -2.74 2.44
C HIS A 333 27.26 -4.13 2.75
N ILE A 334 26.36 -5.08 3.00
CA ILE A 334 26.70 -6.48 3.28
C ILE A 334 25.98 -7.35 2.25
N ARG A 335 26.77 -7.95 1.36
CA ARG A 335 26.27 -8.83 0.29
C ARG A 335 25.59 -10.07 0.88
N HIS A 336 24.37 -10.34 0.45
CA HIS A 336 23.62 -11.56 0.72
C HIS A 336 23.80 -12.57 -0.44
N ASP A 337 23.54 -13.85 -0.17
CA ASP A 337 23.74 -14.95 -1.12
C ASP A 337 22.88 -14.84 -2.39
N ASN A 338 21.73 -14.17 -2.32
CA ASN A 338 20.86 -13.91 -3.47
C ASN A 338 21.33 -12.72 -4.34
N GLY A 339 22.44 -12.08 -4.00
CA GLY A 339 23.00 -10.94 -4.73
C GLY A 339 22.55 -9.55 -4.24
N ALA A 340 21.54 -9.45 -3.37
CA ALA A 340 21.13 -8.20 -2.74
C ALA A 340 22.09 -7.79 -1.60
N ASP A 341 22.13 -6.51 -1.24
CA ASP A 341 22.92 -6.00 -0.10
C ASP A 341 21.99 -5.61 1.07
N TYR A 342 22.34 -6.01 2.31
CA TYR A 342 21.84 -5.32 3.50
C TYR A 342 22.55 -3.98 3.63
N VAL A 343 21.80 -2.90 3.82
CA VAL A 343 22.31 -1.53 3.90
C VAL A 343 22.10 -0.99 5.32
N LEU A 344 23.20 -0.57 5.95
CA LEU A 344 23.19 -0.06 7.32
C LEU A 344 23.83 1.33 7.40
N GLY A 345 23.18 2.23 8.13
CA GLY A 345 23.70 3.54 8.50
C GLY A 345 24.26 3.56 9.92
N LEU A 346 25.20 4.46 10.20
CA LEU A 346 25.72 4.69 11.55
C LEU A 346 24.93 5.81 12.23
N LEU A 347 24.45 5.58 13.44
CA LEU A 347 23.86 6.59 14.31
C LEU A 347 24.96 7.28 15.14
N ALA A 348 24.70 8.53 15.54
CA ALA A 348 25.67 9.32 16.32
C ALA A 348 26.09 8.67 17.66
N ASN A 349 25.20 7.86 18.25
CA ASN A 349 25.46 7.11 19.47
C ASN A 349 26.28 5.82 19.25
N GLY A 350 26.66 5.52 17.99
CA GLY A 350 27.43 4.36 17.61
C GLY A 350 26.63 3.09 17.35
N ASP A 351 25.29 3.14 17.38
CA ASP A 351 24.42 2.06 16.93
C ASP A 351 24.34 2.04 15.40
N LEU A 352 23.89 0.91 14.84
CA LEU A 352 23.58 0.81 13.41
C LEU A 352 22.07 0.87 13.17
N LEU A 353 21.67 1.41 12.04
CA LEU A 353 20.28 1.49 11.58
C LEU A 353 20.14 0.78 10.24
N GLY A 354 19.19 -0.15 10.13
CA GLY A 354 18.76 -0.72 8.85
C GLY A 354 18.14 0.34 7.93
N LEU A 355 18.58 0.41 6.68
CA LEU A 355 18.14 1.41 5.70
C LEU A 355 17.34 0.81 4.55
N ASP A 356 17.11 -0.50 4.57
CA ASP A 356 16.41 -1.25 3.53
C ASP A 356 15.28 -2.10 4.11
N ALA A 357 14.44 -2.63 3.22
CA ALA A 357 13.29 -3.45 3.60
C ALA A 357 13.68 -4.79 4.28
N PHE A 358 14.84 -5.37 3.93
CA PHE A 358 15.32 -6.65 4.48
C PHE A 358 15.86 -6.49 5.90
N THR A 359 16.55 -5.39 6.21
CA THR A 359 16.97 -5.06 7.58
C THR A 359 15.82 -4.55 8.45
N GLY A 360 14.63 -4.37 7.87
CA GLY A 360 13.39 -4.08 8.58
C GLY A 360 13.39 -2.73 9.31
N TYR A 361 14.28 -1.82 8.91
CA TYR A 361 14.49 -0.52 9.57
C TYR A 361 14.89 -0.64 11.05
N GLN A 362 15.55 -1.74 11.39
CA GLN A 362 15.88 -2.05 12.77
C GLN A 362 17.06 -1.26 13.28
N ARG A 363 17.02 -0.95 14.58
CA ARG A 363 18.17 -0.42 15.32
C ARG A 363 18.97 -1.57 15.90
N TYR A 364 20.22 -1.69 15.48
CA TYR A 364 21.17 -2.64 16.02
C TYR A 364 22.03 -1.96 17.09
N ARG A 365 21.78 -2.31 18.35
CA ARG A 365 22.50 -1.72 19.48
C ARG A 365 23.87 -2.34 19.63
N ARG A 366 24.86 -1.48 19.82
CA ARG A 366 26.23 -1.92 20.04
C ARG A 366 26.39 -2.61 21.40
N ARG A 367 26.94 -3.82 21.42
CA ARG A 367 27.28 -4.51 22.67
C ARG A 367 28.63 -4.00 23.22
N PRO A 368 28.76 -3.84 24.55
CA PRO A 368 30.03 -3.44 25.15
C PRO A 368 31.10 -4.53 24.99
N GLY A 369 32.38 -4.14 24.94
CA GLY A 369 33.51 -5.08 24.96
C GLY A 369 34.48 -5.03 23.79
N ALA A 370 34.17 -4.29 22.71
CA ALA A 370 35.06 -4.05 21.57
C ALA A 370 35.40 -2.55 21.42
N PRO A 371 36.39 -2.14 20.60
CA PRO A 371 36.45 -0.79 20.03
C PRO A 371 35.29 -0.54 19.04
N GLN A 372 34.93 0.72 18.76
CA GLN A 372 33.82 1.02 17.84
C GLN A 372 34.15 0.67 16.38
N PHE A 373 35.42 0.86 15.99
CA PHE A 373 35.93 0.58 14.65
C PHE A 373 37.06 -0.44 14.71
N CYS A 374 37.15 -1.26 13.67
CA CYS A 374 38.20 -2.26 13.54
C CYS A 374 39.56 -1.58 13.34
N ARG A 375 40.66 -2.24 13.69
CA ARG A 375 41.99 -1.69 13.38
C ARG A 375 42.16 -1.66 11.86
N GLU A 376 42.41 -0.49 11.29
CA GLU A 376 42.92 -0.39 9.92
C GLU A 376 44.23 -1.20 9.83
N ARG A 377 44.25 -2.20 8.95
CA ARG A 377 45.49 -2.91 8.66
C ARG A 377 46.46 -1.88 8.04
N PRO A 378 47.68 -1.67 8.58
CA PRO A 378 48.63 -0.77 7.92
C PRO A 378 48.86 -1.27 6.50
N ALA A 379 48.71 -0.38 5.52
CA ALA A 379 48.98 -0.68 4.12
C ALA A 379 50.37 -1.33 4.04
N ARG A 380 50.43 -2.55 3.49
CA ARG A 380 51.72 -3.20 3.22
C ARG A 380 52.49 -2.28 2.28
N ARG A 381 53.60 -1.72 2.77
CA ARG A 381 54.55 -0.96 1.94
C ARG A 381 55.25 -1.87 0.95
#